data_AF-A0A8S0PLD2-F1
#
_entry.id   AF-A0A8S0PLD2-F1
#
_cell.length_a   1.000
_cell.length_b   1.000
_cell.length_c   1.000
_cell.angle_alpha   90.00
_cell.angle_beta   90.00
_cell.angle_gamma   90.00
#
_symmetry.space_group_name_H-M   'P 1'
#
loop_
_entity.id
_entity.type
_entity.pdbx_description
1 polymer ?
#
loop_
_entity_poly.entity_id
_entity_poly.type
_entity_poly.pdbx_seq_one_letter_code
_entity_poly.pdbx_strand_id
1 'polypeptide(L)'
;MDMEHELRELRIQIREKCKISFNLKKELALSKRIEENKSPLYQLIGSKILGSTLRIQSCSDEATELSKCSIQWYRLSSQCSRREPVSGANKFVYAPEPIDVGRVLQVDIVSNGQKVSVTTSGPIDQAADLGCYVETILQKPNNDFNVVIFQMNGRNYSSHSVHLFHVSKTRIKLSKGWMTKARESYSGSMQLCGFRGGGNFAAKSIFWQARKGYSFVLVFESERERNGALILTRKNALDCNVLLAGPDDDILL
;
A
#
# COMPACT_ATOMS: atom_id res chain seq x y z
N MET A 1 15.31 45.83 34.56
CA MET A 1 15.55 44.81 35.61
C MET A 1 14.70 43.56 35.39
N ASP A 2 13.40 43.69 35.11
CA ASP A 2 12.48 42.53 34.99
C ASP A 2 12.80 41.60 33.80
N MET A 3 12.99 42.16 32.60
CA MET A 3 13.35 41.39 31.39
C MET A 3 14.67 40.61 31.49
N GLU A 4 15.66 41.14 32.22
CA GLU A 4 16.95 40.44 32.39
C GLU A 4 16.82 39.24 33.32
N HIS A 5 15.90 39.30 34.29
CA HIS A 5 15.54 38.18 35.13
C HIS A 5 14.80 37.10 34.33
N GLU A 6 13.81 37.48 33.53
CA GLU A 6 13.10 36.55 32.65
C GLU A 6 14.02 35.86 31.63
N LEU A 7 14.95 36.60 31.02
CA LEU A 7 15.96 36.03 30.12
C LEU A 7 16.88 35.04 30.82
N ARG A 8 17.19 35.27 32.10
CA ARG A 8 18.04 34.38 32.91
C ARG A 8 17.30 33.09 33.25
N GLU A 9 16.04 33.19 33.66
CA GLU A 9 15.16 32.05 33.93
C GLU A 9 14.95 31.19 32.69
N LEU A 10 14.67 31.81 31.53
CA LEU A 10 14.53 31.09 30.26
C LEU A 10 15.80 30.32 29.87
N ARG A 11 16.98 30.91 30.07
CA ARG A 11 18.26 30.23 29.81
C ARG A 11 18.48 29.03 30.73
N ILE A 12 18.05 29.11 31.98
CA ILE A 12 18.12 28.01 32.94
C ILE A 12 17.17 26.88 32.50
N GLN A 13 15.92 27.21 32.18
CA GLN A 13 14.94 26.23 31.70
C GLN A 13 15.39 25.55 30.40
N ILE A 14 15.99 26.29 29.47
CA ILE A 14 16.54 25.71 28.23
C ILE A 14 17.66 24.71 28.54
N ARG A 15 18.60 25.07 29.42
CA ARG A 15 19.68 24.14 29.83
C ARG A 15 19.13 22.88 30.46
N GLU A 16 18.12 23.01 31.31
CA GLU A 16 17.50 21.88 31.99
C GLU A 16 16.75 20.97 31.00
N LYS A 17 15.96 21.55 30.08
CA LYS A 17 15.32 20.79 29.00
C LYS A 17 16.33 20.13 28.06
N CYS A 18 17.45 20.78 27.75
CA CYS A 18 18.53 20.16 26.97
C CYS A 18 19.14 18.96 27.69
N LYS A 19 19.35 19.05 29.01
CA LYS A 19 19.88 17.95 29.83
C LYS A 19 18.92 16.76 29.87
N ILE A 20 17.62 17.03 30.04
CA ILE A 20 16.57 16.01 29.99
C ILE A 20 16.52 15.36 28.60
N SER A 21 16.52 16.15 27.53
CA SER A 21 16.52 15.66 26.15
C SER A 21 17.73 14.75 25.87
N PHE A 22 18.91 15.13 26.35
CA PHE A 22 20.12 14.33 26.21
C PHE A 22 20.03 12.99 26.95
N ASN A 23 19.54 13.01 28.20
CA ASN A 23 19.35 11.80 28.98
C ASN A 23 18.33 10.84 28.34
N LEU A 24 17.19 11.38 27.87
CA LEU A 24 16.19 10.59 27.15
C LEU A 24 16.75 9.96 25.88
N LYS A 25 17.58 10.69 25.12
CA LYS A 25 18.28 10.13 23.94
C LYS A 25 19.22 9.00 24.32
N LYS A 26 19.90 9.10 25.47
CA LYS A 26 20.82 8.06 25.97
C LYS A 26 20.06 6.82 26.45
N GLU A 27 18.97 7.00 27.20
CA GLU A 27 18.09 5.90 27.62
C GLU A 27 17.47 5.19 26.42
N LEU A 28 16.96 5.95 25.44
CA LEU A 28 16.44 5.39 24.18
C LEU A 28 17.49 4.54 23.45
N ALA A 29 18.75 4.98 23.43
CA ALA A 29 19.84 4.23 22.81
C ALA A 29 20.15 2.93 23.58
N LEU A 30 20.06 2.93 24.90
CA LEU A 30 20.27 1.73 25.73
C LEU A 30 19.12 0.74 25.57
N SER A 31 17.88 1.19 25.58
CA SER A 31 16.71 0.33 25.33
C SER A 31 16.74 -0.29 23.93
N LYS A 32 17.15 0.47 22.90
CA LYS A 32 17.33 -0.06 21.54
C LYS A 32 18.38 -1.18 21.48
N ARG A 33 19.52 -1.04 22.16
CA ARG A 33 20.54 -2.11 22.21
C ARG A 33 20.04 -3.39 22.91
N ILE A 34 19.15 -3.25 23.91
CA ILE A 34 18.56 -4.39 24.61
C ILE A 34 17.54 -5.11 23.71
N GLU A 35 16.78 -4.37 22.88
CA GLU A 35 15.90 -4.95 21.86
C GLU A 35 16.67 -5.59 20.70
N GLU A 36 17.75 -4.98 20.23
CA GLU A 36 18.63 -5.51 19.17
C GLU A 36 19.28 -6.86 19.54
N ASN A 37 19.48 -7.12 20.84
CA ASN A 37 20.02 -8.39 21.34
C ASN A 37 18.99 -9.54 21.36
N LYS A 38 17.70 -9.28 21.11
CA LYS A 38 16.69 -10.32 20.92
C LYS A 38 16.47 -10.54 19.44
N SER A 39 16.56 -11.79 19.00
CA SER A 39 16.19 -12.19 17.65
C SER A 39 14.77 -11.69 17.33
N PRO A 40 14.56 -10.97 16.21
CA PRO A 40 13.21 -10.54 15.86
C PRO A 40 12.33 -11.77 15.63
N LEU A 41 11.09 -11.76 16.12
CA LEU A 41 10.15 -12.88 15.91
C LEU A 41 9.68 -12.99 14.46
N TYR A 42 9.57 -11.84 13.79
CA TYR A 42 9.10 -11.72 12.42
C TYR A 42 9.98 -10.75 11.64
N GLN A 43 10.17 -11.02 10.35
CA GLN A 43 10.83 -10.12 9.42
C GLN A 43 10.03 -9.95 8.13
N LEU A 44 10.29 -8.86 7.41
CA LEU A 44 9.75 -8.63 6.08
C LEU A 44 10.79 -9.02 5.03
N ILE A 45 10.39 -9.93 4.13
CA ILE A 45 11.17 -10.35 2.97
C ILE A 45 10.50 -9.85 1.70
N GLY A 46 11.33 -9.44 0.75
CA GLY A 46 10.91 -9.04 -0.58
C GLY A 46 11.74 -7.86 -1.05
N SER A 47 11.74 -7.65 -2.37
CA SER A 47 12.31 -6.42 -2.91
C SER A 47 11.44 -5.24 -2.51
N LYS A 48 12.03 -4.07 -2.28
CA LYS A 48 11.29 -2.84 -2.01
C LYS A 48 10.94 -2.12 -3.31
N ILE A 49 10.68 -2.83 -4.40
CA ILE A 49 10.44 -2.25 -5.72
C ILE A 49 8.97 -2.44 -6.09
N LEU A 50 8.34 -1.43 -6.69
CA LEU A 50 6.99 -1.55 -7.23
C LEU A 50 6.90 -2.72 -8.23
N GLY A 51 5.88 -3.57 -8.09
CA GLY A 51 5.75 -4.81 -8.88
C GLY A 51 6.41 -6.02 -8.24
N SER A 52 7.05 -5.88 -7.08
CA SER A 52 7.44 -7.03 -6.25
C SER A 52 6.34 -7.41 -5.26
N THR A 53 6.66 -8.35 -4.36
CA THR A 53 5.79 -8.78 -3.27
C THR A 53 6.58 -8.80 -1.97
N LEU A 54 6.01 -8.22 -0.92
CA LEU A 54 6.50 -8.29 0.45
C LEU A 54 5.79 -9.43 1.19
N ARG A 55 6.55 -10.18 1.98
CA ARG A 55 6.07 -11.33 2.75
C ARG A 55 6.60 -11.26 4.17
N ILE A 56 5.71 -11.50 5.12
CA ILE A 56 6.09 -11.70 6.52
C ILE A 56 6.66 -13.11 6.64
N GLN A 57 7.82 -13.25 7.27
CA GLN A 57 8.42 -14.53 7.61
C GLN A 57 8.66 -14.62 9.11
N SER A 58 8.31 -15.77 9.71
CA SER A 58 8.69 -16.12 11.07
C SER A 58 10.19 -16.42 11.14
N CYS A 59 10.88 -15.84 12.11
CA CYS A 59 12.34 -15.95 12.26
C CYS A 59 12.78 -16.87 13.40
N SER A 60 11.86 -17.30 14.26
CA SER A 60 12.16 -18.20 15.36
C SER A 60 11.04 -19.21 15.58
N ASP A 61 11.38 -20.33 16.23
CA ASP A 61 10.42 -21.40 16.53
C ASP A 61 9.40 -20.98 17.59
N GLU A 62 9.71 -19.94 18.37
CA GLU A 62 8.77 -19.32 19.31
C GLU A 62 7.72 -18.43 18.62
N ALA A 63 7.91 -18.10 17.34
CA ALA A 63 6.96 -17.27 16.60
C ALA A 63 5.65 -18.02 16.36
N THR A 64 4.52 -17.37 16.65
CA THR A 64 3.21 -17.94 16.34
C THR A 64 3.03 -18.06 14.84
N GLU A 65 2.41 -19.16 14.41
CA GLU A 65 2.02 -19.41 13.03
C GLU A 65 1.19 -18.23 12.46
N LEU A 66 1.60 -17.71 11.30
CA LEU A 66 1.00 -16.52 10.69
C LEU A 66 -0.50 -16.65 10.40
N SER A 67 -1.02 -17.88 10.25
CA SER A 67 -2.44 -18.16 10.07
C SER A 67 -3.29 -17.82 11.30
N LYS A 68 -2.67 -17.78 12.49
CA LYS A 68 -3.29 -17.46 13.78
C LYS A 68 -3.08 -16.00 14.20
N CYS A 69 -2.26 -15.26 13.45
CA CYS A 69 -1.96 -13.86 13.72
C CYS A 69 -3.00 -12.93 13.08
N SER A 70 -3.34 -11.85 13.76
CA SER A 70 -4.03 -10.72 13.14
C SER A 70 -3.00 -9.78 12.53
N ILE A 71 -3.15 -9.45 11.25
CA ILE A 71 -2.17 -8.68 10.47
C ILE A 71 -2.84 -7.42 9.93
N GLN A 72 -2.14 -6.29 9.96
CA GLN A 72 -2.57 -5.06 9.30
C GLN A 72 -1.37 -4.31 8.72
N TRP A 73 -1.44 -3.95 7.45
CA TRP A 73 -0.43 -3.13 6.78
C TRP A 73 -0.74 -1.64 6.87
N TYR A 74 0.31 -0.83 6.88
CA TYR A 74 0.26 0.62 6.98
C TYR A 74 1.25 1.25 6.01
N ARG A 75 0.85 2.40 5.46
CA ARG A 75 1.76 3.35 4.81
C ARG A 75 2.20 4.36 5.86
N LEU A 76 3.51 4.57 5.98
CA LEU A 76 4.02 5.66 6.80
C LEU A 76 4.07 6.94 5.97
N SER A 77 3.57 8.04 6.55
CA SER A 77 3.66 9.33 5.90
C SER A 77 5.11 9.80 5.82
N SER A 78 5.51 10.33 4.67
CA SER A 78 6.82 10.96 4.48
C SER A 78 6.89 12.34 5.14
N GLN A 79 5.74 12.97 5.38
CA GLN A 79 5.62 14.37 5.80
C GLN A 79 5.29 14.52 7.29
N CYS A 80 4.72 13.49 7.92
CA CYS A 80 4.36 13.52 9.33
C CYS A 80 4.48 12.13 9.97
N SER A 81 4.42 12.04 11.30
CA SER A 81 4.45 10.76 12.03
C SER A 81 3.15 9.95 11.92
N ARG A 82 2.25 10.29 10.99
CA ARG A 82 0.98 9.58 10.78
C ARG A 82 1.27 8.26 10.04
N ARG A 83 0.65 7.19 10.53
CA ARG A 83 0.58 5.90 9.86
C ARG A 83 -0.85 5.71 9.33
N GLU A 84 -0.95 5.37 8.05
CA GLU A 84 -2.23 5.24 7.33
C GLU A 84 -2.52 3.75 7.15
N PRO A 85 -3.61 3.21 7.74
CA PRO A 85 -3.97 1.82 7.56
C PRO A 85 -4.35 1.56 6.10
N VAL A 86 -3.77 0.53 5.50
CA VAL A 86 -4.17 0.08 4.17
C VAL A 86 -5.38 -0.84 4.33
N SER A 87 -6.58 -0.28 4.22
CA SER A 87 -7.84 -1.01 4.47
C SER A 87 -7.94 -2.29 3.63
N GLY A 88 -8.20 -3.42 4.29
CA GLY A 88 -8.26 -4.75 3.66
C GLY A 88 -6.91 -5.45 3.43
N ALA A 89 -5.78 -4.78 3.65
CA ALA A 89 -4.46 -5.42 3.64
C ALA A 89 -4.20 -6.11 4.99
N ASN A 90 -4.80 -7.29 5.15
CA ASN A 90 -4.77 -8.09 6.39
C ASN A 90 -4.13 -9.47 6.21
N LYS A 91 -3.32 -9.62 5.17
CA LYS A 91 -2.64 -10.88 4.84
C LYS A 91 -1.15 -10.76 5.09
N PHE A 92 -0.49 -11.90 5.29
CA PHE A 92 0.97 -11.98 5.45
C PHE A 92 1.74 -11.64 4.16
N VAL A 93 1.04 -11.46 3.05
CA VAL A 93 1.58 -11.05 1.76
C VAL A 93 0.94 -9.73 1.36
N TYR A 94 1.76 -8.75 0.98
CA TYR A 94 1.32 -7.48 0.42
C TYR A 94 2.13 -7.17 -0.84
N ALA A 95 1.46 -6.77 -1.90
CA ALA A 95 2.12 -6.35 -3.13
C ALA A 95 1.99 -4.84 -3.30
N PRO A 96 3.10 -4.08 -3.22
CA PRO A 96 3.07 -2.64 -3.37
C PRO A 96 2.35 -2.19 -4.65
N GLU A 97 1.65 -1.07 -4.55
CA GLU A 97 0.94 -0.40 -5.64
C GLU A 97 1.47 1.03 -5.82
N PRO A 98 1.08 1.77 -6.87
CA PRO A 98 1.70 3.05 -7.20
C PRO A 98 1.70 4.09 -6.07
N ILE A 99 0.69 4.12 -5.19
CA ILE A 99 0.63 5.07 -4.07
C ILE A 99 1.62 4.72 -2.93
N ASP A 100 2.16 3.49 -2.93
CA ASP A 100 3.17 3.07 -1.95
C ASP A 100 4.57 3.57 -2.30
N VAL A 101 4.81 3.98 -3.56
CA VAL A 101 6.12 4.46 -4.02
C VAL A 101 6.56 5.67 -3.20
N GLY A 102 7.80 5.65 -2.71
CA GLY A 102 8.36 6.67 -1.83
C GLY A 102 7.90 6.58 -0.37
N ARG A 103 7.01 5.63 -0.01
CA ARG A 103 6.56 5.41 1.36
C ARG A 103 7.29 4.22 1.99
N VAL A 104 7.55 4.30 3.29
CA VAL A 104 7.94 3.13 4.10
C VAL A 104 6.67 2.37 4.45
N LEU A 105 6.69 1.04 4.31
CA LEU A 105 5.57 0.20 4.70
C LEU A 105 5.84 -0.42 6.07
N GLN A 106 4.82 -0.41 6.92
CA GLN A 106 4.83 -1.03 8.24
C GLN A 106 3.75 -2.11 8.29
N VAL A 107 4.01 -3.19 9.00
CA VAL A 107 3.01 -4.20 9.33
C VAL A 107 2.97 -4.41 10.83
N ASP A 108 1.75 -4.42 11.36
CA ASP A 108 1.50 -4.88 12.72
C ASP A 108 1.04 -6.33 12.68
N ILE A 109 1.66 -7.15 13.53
CA ILE A 109 1.39 -8.57 13.71
C ILE A 109 0.98 -8.75 15.17
N VAL A 110 -0.27 -9.14 15.39
CA VAL A 110 -0.81 -9.36 16.73
C VAL A 110 -1.05 -10.85 16.94
N SER A 111 -0.45 -11.41 17.98
CA SER A 111 -0.62 -12.80 18.41
C SER A 111 -0.69 -12.87 19.94
N ASN A 112 -1.62 -13.65 20.49
CA ASN A 112 -1.76 -13.88 21.94
C ASN A 112 -1.76 -12.58 22.79
N GLY A 113 -2.36 -11.50 22.27
CA GLY A 113 -2.39 -10.18 22.92
C GLY A 113 -1.09 -9.38 22.83
N GLN A 114 -0.01 -9.95 22.28
CA GLN A 114 1.24 -9.25 22.00
C GLN A 114 1.23 -8.69 20.58
N LYS A 115 1.82 -7.51 20.42
CA LYS A 115 1.93 -6.80 19.14
C LYS A 115 3.39 -6.64 18.77
N VAL A 116 3.75 -7.06 17.56
CA VAL A 116 5.05 -6.83 16.94
C VAL A 116 4.83 -5.98 15.70
N SER A 117 5.64 -4.94 15.53
CA SER A 117 5.62 -4.10 14.33
C SER A 117 6.92 -4.27 13.56
N VAL A 118 6.82 -4.52 12.26
CA VAL A 118 7.97 -4.67 11.36
C VAL A 118 7.84 -3.65 10.23
N THR A 119 8.94 -3.04 9.82
CA THR A 119 8.97 -2.04 8.73
C THR A 119 9.86 -2.50 7.60
N THR A 120 9.59 -2.03 6.39
CA THR A 120 10.56 -2.15 5.30
C THR A 120 11.84 -1.41 5.66
N SER A 121 12.99 -1.87 5.16
CA SER A 121 14.30 -1.23 5.44
C SER A 121 14.45 0.18 4.86
N GLY A 122 13.48 0.61 4.04
CA GLY A 122 13.39 1.95 3.49
C GLY A 122 12.12 2.11 2.66
N PRO A 123 12.00 3.23 1.92
CA PRO A 123 10.89 3.48 1.01
C PRO A 123 10.76 2.43 -0.10
N ILE A 124 9.56 2.34 -0.68
CA ILE A 124 9.33 1.58 -1.91
C ILE A 124 9.87 2.36 -3.12
N ASP A 125 10.77 1.73 -3.84
CA ASP A 125 11.42 2.20 -5.03
C ASP A 125 10.50 2.06 -6.26
N GLN A 126 10.61 3.02 -7.18
CA GLN A 126 9.89 2.96 -8.46
C GLN A 126 10.48 1.87 -9.36
N ALA A 127 9.64 1.19 -10.13
CA ALA A 127 10.10 0.25 -11.16
C ALA A 127 10.72 1.03 -12.34
N ALA A 128 11.96 0.69 -12.70
CA ALA A 128 12.75 1.44 -13.68
C ALA A 128 12.10 1.55 -15.06
N ASP A 129 11.36 0.53 -15.50
CA ASP A 129 10.73 0.47 -16.83
C ASP A 129 9.28 0.98 -16.85
N LEU A 130 8.71 1.31 -15.68
CA LEU A 130 7.31 1.71 -15.60
C LEU A 130 7.08 3.13 -16.13
N GLY A 131 8.05 4.03 -16.01
CA GLY A 131 7.93 5.43 -16.47
C GLY A 131 7.65 5.52 -17.98
N CYS A 132 8.57 4.98 -18.80
CA CYS A 132 8.43 4.97 -20.26
C CYS A 132 7.15 4.22 -20.72
N TYR A 133 6.79 3.14 -20.02
CA TYR A 133 5.57 2.40 -20.30
C TYR A 133 4.31 3.25 -20.05
N VAL A 134 4.25 3.96 -18.92
CA VAL A 134 3.14 4.86 -18.56
C VAL A 134 3.00 5.99 -19.58
N GLU A 135 4.11 6.61 -19.99
CA GLU A 135 4.08 7.65 -21.03
C GLU A 135 3.50 7.12 -22.35
N THR A 136 3.88 5.90 -22.75
CA THR A 136 3.40 5.26 -23.97
C THR A 136 1.89 4.99 -23.92
N ILE A 137 1.36 4.47 -22.81
CA ILE A 137 -0.08 4.19 -22.69
C ILE A 137 -0.90 5.47 -22.53
N LEU A 138 -0.34 6.54 -21.96
CA LEU A 138 -1.03 7.84 -21.82
C LEU A 138 -1.24 8.56 -23.16
N GLN A 139 -0.39 8.31 -24.15
CA GLN A 139 -0.56 8.86 -25.50
C GLN A 139 -1.74 8.23 -26.25
N LYS A 140 -2.14 7.01 -25.87
CA LYS A 140 -3.25 6.31 -26.52
C LYS A 140 -4.58 6.79 -25.94
N PRO A 141 -5.59 7.09 -26.78
CA PRO A 141 -6.89 7.56 -26.29
C PRO A 141 -7.63 6.50 -25.47
N ASN A 142 -7.38 5.22 -25.77
CA ASN A 142 -7.93 4.08 -25.07
C ASN A 142 -6.86 2.99 -24.96
N ASN A 143 -6.87 2.25 -23.86
CA ASN A 143 -5.97 1.13 -23.64
C ASN A 143 -6.75 -0.11 -23.22
N ASP A 144 -6.41 -1.24 -23.84
CA ASP A 144 -6.97 -2.55 -23.51
C ASP A 144 -5.90 -3.40 -22.84
N PHE A 145 -6.27 -4.03 -21.73
CA PHE A 145 -5.42 -4.96 -21.01
C PHE A 145 -6.09 -6.33 -20.97
N ASN A 146 -5.31 -7.37 -21.26
CA ASN A 146 -5.76 -8.75 -21.09
C ASN A 146 -5.77 -9.07 -19.59
N VAL A 147 -6.93 -9.54 -19.10
CA VAL A 147 -7.08 -9.90 -17.69
C VAL A 147 -7.86 -11.20 -17.52
N VAL A 148 -7.59 -11.89 -16.42
CA VAL A 148 -8.42 -13.00 -15.94
C VAL A 148 -9.17 -12.52 -14.69
N ILE A 149 -10.46 -12.83 -14.60
CA ILE A 149 -11.24 -12.55 -13.39
C ILE A 149 -10.90 -13.63 -12.36
N PHE A 150 -10.24 -13.24 -11.27
CA PHE A 150 -9.94 -14.14 -10.15
C PHE A 150 -11.09 -14.17 -9.13
N GLN A 151 -11.69 -13.01 -8.84
CA GLN A 151 -12.87 -12.92 -7.98
C GLN A 151 -13.91 -11.99 -8.58
N MET A 152 -15.17 -12.28 -8.29
CA MET A 152 -16.31 -11.43 -8.56
C MET A 152 -17.16 -11.35 -7.29
N ASN A 153 -17.41 -10.13 -6.81
CA ASN A 153 -18.16 -9.84 -5.59
C ASN A 153 -17.63 -10.62 -4.35
N GLY A 154 -16.30 -10.70 -4.23
CA GLY A 154 -15.61 -11.38 -3.14
C GLY A 154 -15.62 -12.92 -3.21
N ARG A 155 -16.18 -13.52 -4.27
CA ARG A 155 -16.17 -14.97 -4.48
C ARG A 155 -15.23 -15.34 -5.61
N ASN A 156 -14.53 -16.47 -5.48
CA ASN A 156 -13.68 -16.99 -6.54
C ASN A 156 -14.50 -17.21 -7.82
N TYR A 157 -13.97 -16.74 -8.93
CA TYR A 157 -14.62 -16.86 -10.23
C TYR A 157 -14.10 -18.13 -10.92
N SER A 158 -15.00 -19.02 -11.34
CA SER A 158 -14.63 -20.37 -11.82
C SER A 158 -13.99 -20.38 -13.21
N SER A 159 -14.20 -19.34 -14.02
CA SER A 159 -13.71 -19.28 -15.39
C SER A 159 -12.36 -18.58 -15.48
N HIS A 160 -11.40 -19.25 -16.09
CA HIS A 160 -10.05 -18.73 -16.36
C HIS A 160 -9.93 -18.07 -17.74
N SER A 161 -11.05 -17.66 -18.33
CA SER A 161 -11.04 -17.01 -19.65
C SER A 161 -10.41 -15.63 -19.58
N VAL A 162 -9.66 -15.28 -20.63
CA VAL A 162 -9.17 -13.92 -20.84
C VAL A 162 -10.35 -12.99 -21.16
N HIS A 163 -10.33 -11.83 -20.53
CA HIS A 163 -11.23 -10.71 -20.70
C HIS A 163 -10.41 -9.49 -21.10
N LEU A 164 -11.06 -8.49 -21.70
CA LEU A 164 -10.49 -7.19 -21.98
C LEU A 164 -10.93 -6.20 -20.91
N PHE A 165 -9.97 -5.67 -20.16
CA PHE A 165 -10.12 -4.53 -19.28
C PHE A 165 -9.74 -3.26 -20.04
N HIS A 166 -10.76 -2.55 -20.49
CA HIS A 166 -10.65 -1.34 -21.30
C HIS A 166 -10.68 -0.11 -20.39
N VAL A 167 -9.63 0.71 -20.50
CA VAL A 167 -9.50 1.99 -19.81
C VAL A 167 -9.53 3.10 -20.85
N SER A 168 -10.59 3.91 -20.80
CA SER A 168 -10.78 5.09 -21.65
C SER A 168 -10.67 6.37 -20.84
N LYS A 169 -10.69 7.53 -21.51
CA LYS A 169 -10.65 8.84 -20.83
C LYS A 169 -11.80 9.08 -19.85
N THR A 170 -12.95 8.43 -20.01
CA THR A 170 -14.16 8.76 -19.22
C THR A 170 -14.78 7.57 -18.49
N ARG A 171 -14.29 6.34 -18.73
CA ARG A 171 -14.90 5.12 -18.22
C ARG A 171 -13.98 3.91 -18.27
N ILE A 172 -14.36 2.91 -17.50
CA ILE A 172 -13.77 1.56 -17.52
C ILE A 172 -14.82 0.58 -18.07
N LYS A 173 -14.38 -0.39 -18.87
CA LYS A 173 -15.23 -1.50 -19.33
C LYS A 173 -14.49 -2.83 -19.19
N LEU A 174 -15.16 -3.84 -18.65
CA LEU A 174 -14.71 -5.22 -18.65
C LEU A 174 -15.59 -6.05 -19.58
N SER A 175 -15.00 -6.72 -20.56
CA SER A 175 -15.75 -7.54 -21.54
C SER A 175 -15.04 -8.84 -21.92
N LYS A 176 -15.81 -9.80 -22.41
CA LYS A 176 -15.31 -11.01 -23.08
C LYS A 176 -15.97 -11.11 -24.45
N GLY A 177 -15.20 -10.80 -25.50
CA GLY A 177 -15.76 -10.64 -26.86
C GLY A 177 -16.86 -9.58 -26.86
N TRP A 178 -18.05 -9.95 -27.37
CA TRP A 178 -19.21 -9.08 -27.45
C TRP A 178 -19.93 -8.86 -26.10
N MET A 179 -19.71 -9.75 -25.11
CA MET A 179 -20.38 -9.65 -23.81
C MET A 179 -19.68 -8.66 -22.88
N THR A 180 -20.44 -7.69 -22.37
CA THR A 180 -19.95 -6.75 -21.34
C THR A 180 -20.29 -7.27 -19.95
N LYS A 181 -19.26 -7.41 -19.10
CA LYS A 181 -19.42 -7.80 -17.68
C LYS A 181 -19.68 -6.59 -16.78
N ALA A 182 -19.00 -5.49 -17.08
CA ALA A 182 -19.17 -4.23 -16.38
C ALA A 182 -18.77 -3.08 -17.31
N ARG A 183 -19.44 -1.94 -17.19
CA ARG A 183 -19.10 -0.69 -17.88
C ARG A 183 -19.57 0.46 -17.02
N GLU A 184 -18.66 1.22 -16.47
CA GLU A 184 -18.97 2.31 -15.55
C GLU A 184 -18.10 3.53 -15.87
N SER A 185 -18.74 4.70 -15.90
CA SER A 185 -18.02 5.99 -15.93
C SER A 185 -17.33 6.24 -14.60
N TYR A 186 -16.27 7.03 -14.60
CA TYR A 186 -15.62 7.43 -13.34
C TYR A 186 -16.63 8.13 -12.43
N SER A 187 -16.68 7.72 -11.16
CA SER A 187 -17.57 8.30 -10.16
C SER A 187 -16.95 8.18 -8.77
N GLY A 188 -17.41 9.02 -7.82
CA GLY A 188 -16.95 8.96 -6.42
C GLY A 188 -17.34 7.68 -5.68
N SER A 189 -18.19 6.83 -6.26
CA SER A 189 -18.54 5.51 -5.69
C SER A 189 -17.66 4.36 -6.22
N MET A 190 -16.84 4.64 -7.22
CA MET A 190 -15.91 3.66 -7.80
C MET A 190 -14.67 3.56 -6.94
N GLN A 191 -14.13 2.35 -6.78
CA GLN A 191 -12.87 2.12 -6.06
C GLN A 191 -11.91 1.31 -6.94
N LEU A 192 -10.62 1.65 -6.87
CA LEU A 192 -9.56 0.98 -7.63
C LEU A 192 -8.22 1.02 -6.87
N CYS A 193 -7.67 -0.16 -6.61
CA CYS A 193 -6.36 -0.29 -5.96
C CYS A 193 -5.67 -1.59 -6.33
N GLY A 194 -4.45 -1.77 -5.85
CA GLY A 194 -3.79 -3.07 -5.85
C GLY A 194 -4.61 -4.09 -5.07
N PHE A 195 -4.58 -5.37 -5.46
CA PHE A 195 -5.27 -6.41 -4.68
C PHE A 195 -4.59 -6.63 -3.33
N ARG A 196 -5.36 -6.49 -2.25
CA ARG A 196 -4.89 -6.55 -0.85
C ARG A 196 -5.11 -7.91 -0.19
N GLY A 197 -5.77 -8.85 -0.86
CA GLY A 197 -6.08 -10.19 -0.34
C GLY A 197 -4.93 -11.20 -0.39
N GLY A 198 -3.70 -10.74 -0.66
CA GLY A 198 -2.49 -11.57 -0.65
C GLY A 198 -2.42 -12.61 -1.77
N GLY A 199 -1.58 -13.64 -1.55
CA GLY A 199 -1.36 -14.72 -2.51
C GLY A 199 -0.36 -14.39 -3.62
N ASN A 200 -0.04 -15.39 -4.45
CA ASN A 200 1.01 -15.31 -5.46
C ASN A 200 0.67 -14.34 -6.61
N PHE A 201 -0.61 -14.06 -6.83
CA PHE A 201 -1.05 -13.16 -7.90
C PHE A 201 -1.20 -11.70 -7.45
N ALA A 202 -0.95 -11.37 -6.18
CA ALA A 202 -1.20 -10.03 -5.64
C ALA A 202 -0.52 -8.91 -6.44
N ALA A 203 0.74 -9.10 -6.87
CA ALA A 203 1.49 -8.11 -7.64
C ALA A 203 0.96 -7.90 -9.07
N LYS A 204 0.27 -8.91 -9.62
CA LYS A 204 -0.40 -8.85 -10.94
C LYS A 204 -1.87 -8.49 -10.83
N SER A 205 -2.41 -8.33 -9.64
CA SER A 205 -3.85 -8.18 -9.43
C SER A 205 -4.24 -6.78 -9.00
N ILE A 206 -5.39 -6.32 -9.48
CA ILE A 206 -6.09 -5.14 -8.96
C ILE A 206 -7.41 -5.57 -8.34
N PHE A 207 -7.87 -4.77 -7.37
CA PHE A 207 -9.25 -4.74 -6.95
C PHE A 207 -9.95 -3.56 -7.65
N TRP A 208 -11.05 -3.85 -8.32
CA TRP A 208 -11.91 -2.84 -8.95
C TRP A 208 -13.34 -3.00 -8.44
N GLN A 209 -13.84 -2.02 -7.70
CA GLN A 209 -15.27 -1.89 -7.43
C GLN A 209 -15.85 -0.92 -8.45
N ALA A 210 -16.62 -1.46 -9.40
CA ALA A 210 -17.25 -0.66 -10.45
C ALA A 210 -18.34 0.23 -9.87
N ARG A 211 -19.13 -0.32 -8.93
CA ARG A 211 -20.13 0.36 -8.11
C ARG A 211 -20.37 -0.42 -6.83
N LYS A 212 -21.07 0.16 -5.86
CA LYS A 212 -21.36 -0.49 -4.57
C LYS A 212 -21.97 -1.89 -4.77
N GLY A 213 -21.38 -2.89 -4.11
CA GLY A 213 -21.82 -4.29 -4.22
C GLY A 213 -21.42 -5.02 -5.52
N TYR A 214 -20.70 -4.35 -6.43
CA TYR A 214 -20.26 -4.93 -7.70
C TYR A 214 -18.76 -4.72 -7.91
N SER A 215 -17.98 -5.77 -7.66
CA SER A 215 -16.51 -5.71 -7.66
C SER A 215 -15.85 -6.91 -8.30
N PHE A 216 -14.60 -6.71 -8.69
CA PHE A 216 -13.76 -7.69 -9.38
C PHE A 216 -12.35 -7.67 -8.80
N VAL A 217 -11.73 -8.85 -8.78
CA VAL A 217 -10.27 -8.97 -8.70
C VAL A 217 -9.79 -9.43 -10.06
N LEU A 218 -8.99 -8.60 -10.72
CA LEU A 218 -8.52 -8.82 -12.09
C LEU A 218 -7.02 -9.07 -12.07
N VAL A 219 -6.60 -10.17 -12.67
CA VAL A 219 -5.19 -10.57 -12.81
C VAL A 219 -4.70 -10.21 -14.20
N PHE A 220 -3.67 -9.39 -14.28
CA PHE A 220 -3.03 -8.96 -15.52
C PHE A 220 -1.94 -9.94 -15.95
N GLU A 221 -1.47 -9.82 -17.19
CA GLU A 221 -0.36 -10.65 -17.70
C GLU A 221 0.95 -10.38 -16.94
N SER A 222 1.19 -9.12 -16.57
CA SER A 222 2.38 -8.69 -15.82
C SER A 222 2.08 -7.64 -14.76
N GLU A 223 3.01 -7.51 -13.81
CA GLU A 223 3.02 -6.50 -12.77
C GLU A 223 3.16 -5.08 -13.37
N ARG A 224 3.88 -4.96 -14.48
CA ARG A 224 4.00 -3.70 -15.23
C ARG A 224 2.67 -3.25 -15.81
N GLU A 225 1.93 -4.15 -16.45
CA GLU A 225 0.58 -3.83 -16.95
C GLU A 225 -0.37 -3.47 -15.82
N ARG A 226 -0.37 -4.23 -14.72
CA ARG A 226 -1.16 -3.95 -13.52
C ARG A 226 -0.91 -2.54 -12.99
N ASN A 227 0.36 -2.15 -12.84
CA ASN A 227 0.73 -0.84 -12.30
C ASN A 227 0.47 0.29 -13.30
N GLY A 228 0.73 0.07 -14.59
CA GLY A 228 0.41 1.04 -15.64
C GLY A 228 -1.10 1.28 -15.75
N ALA A 229 -1.92 0.23 -15.68
CA ALA A 229 -3.38 0.33 -15.66
C ALA A 229 -3.87 1.12 -14.44
N LEU A 230 -3.31 0.90 -13.24
CA LEU A 230 -3.65 1.69 -12.06
C LEU A 230 -3.34 3.18 -12.25
N ILE A 231 -2.14 3.52 -12.72
CA ILE A 231 -1.71 4.92 -12.93
C ILE A 231 -2.58 5.59 -14.00
N LEU A 232 -2.75 4.94 -15.15
CA LEU A 232 -3.57 5.44 -16.26
C LEU A 232 -5.02 5.69 -15.81
N THR A 233 -5.61 4.74 -15.11
CA THR A 233 -7.01 4.82 -14.70
C THR A 233 -7.23 5.95 -13.69
N ARG A 234 -6.30 6.11 -12.72
CA ARG A 234 -6.34 7.21 -11.75
C ARG A 234 -6.19 8.57 -12.42
N LYS A 235 -5.30 8.69 -13.40
CA LYS A 235 -5.11 9.91 -14.18
C LYS A 235 -6.38 10.27 -14.97
N ASN A 236 -6.94 9.33 -15.73
CA ASN A 236 -8.17 9.58 -16.49
C ASN A 236 -9.36 9.92 -15.57
N ALA A 237 -9.45 9.30 -14.39
CA ALA A 237 -10.46 9.64 -13.39
C ALA A 237 -10.26 11.07 -12.85
N LEU A 238 -9.01 11.46 -12.56
CA LEU A 238 -8.67 12.80 -12.11
C LEU A 238 -9.01 13.86 -13.17
N ASP A 239 -8.76 13.58 -14.45
CA ASP A 239 -9.16 14.44 -15.58
C ASP A 239 -10.71 14.60 -15.66
N CYS A 240 -11.46 13.66 -15.06
CA CYS A 240 -12.91 13.74 -14.88
C CYS A 240 -13.34 14.32 -13.52
N ASN A 241 -12.41 14.93 -12.76
CA ASN A 241 -12.60 15.42 -11.38
C ASN A 241 -13.03 14.33 -10.37
N VAL A 242 -12.60 13.08 -10.59
CA VAL A 242 -12.87 11.95 -9.71
C VAL A 242 -11.57 11.46 -9.07
N LEU A 243 -11.52 11.51 -7.75
CA LEU A 243 -10.39 11.02 -6.97
C LEU A 243 -10.53 9.50 -6.74
N LEU A 244 -9.92 8.71 -7.62
CA LEU A 244 -10.07 7.26 -7.63
C LEU A 244 -8.96 6.55 -6.83
N ALA A 245 -9.28 5.90 -5.72
CA ALA A 245 -8.37 4.96 -5.05
C ALA A 245 -9.09 3.78 -4.39
N GLY A 246 -8.38 3.05 -3.54
CA GLY A 246 -8.92 1.91 -2.83
C GLY A 246 -9.84 2.31 -1.69
N PRO A 247 -10.45 1.30 -1.03
CA PRO A 247 -11.23 1.51 0.17
C PRO A 247 -10.40 2.27 1.22
N ASP A 248 -10.96 3.35 1.76
CA ASP A 248 -10.43 4.18 2.85
C ASP A 248 -9.01 4.75 2.64
N ASP A 249 -8.55 4.83 1.38
CA ASP A 249 -7.28 5.50 1.08
C ASP A 249 -7.47 7.02 1.14
N ASP A 250 -6.66 7.70 1.97
CA ASP A 250 -6.50 9.16 1.92
C ASP A 250 -5.63 9.53 0.70
N ILE A 251 -6.25 10.12 -0.33
CA ILE A 251 -5.54 10.54 -1.56
C ILE A 251 -5.12 12.02 -1.47
N LEU A 252 -5.43 12.68 -0.35
CA LEU A 252 -5.09 14.07 -0.07
C LEU A 252 -3.64 14.22 0.44
N LEU A 253 -2.64 13.79 -0.33
CA LEU A 253 -1.22 14.11 -0.12
C LEU A 253 -0.44 14.17 -1.44
#